data_AF-C7JD09-F1
#
_entry.id   AF-C7JD09-F1
#
_cell.length_a   1.000
_cell.length_b   1.000
_cell.length_c   1.000
_cell.angle_alpha   90.00
_cell.angle_beta   90.00
_cell.angle_gamma   90.00
#
_symmetry.space_group_name_H-M   'P 1'
#
loop_
_entity.id
_entity.type
_entity.pdbx_description
1 polymer ?
#
loop_
_entity_poly.entity_id
_entity_poly.type
_entity_poly.pdbx_seq_one_letter_code
_entity_poly.pdbx_strand_id
1 'polypeptide(L)'
;MTDSFHLPKISLEGLEKIIIAYSHVPDNPTLDILARLTKMGSAAISRNNKFLMDIGIIAGAADKTVTPLGQKLGHALEYAMGADAQAYWREAISSNSALMALMTTEHLQSGMSEKDLSAHILDVSVHKKHAHTQTGARCLIDILLESGLLVQDKDKLTAAPAKSTEQPEPAVQDHGQIFGLQAEDSAPDTKDSTPQAALTGGHLAGQTTMHPELPSIMLNLTLPETEDLTVYEKIFRALRENLLGLPPLP
;
A
#
# COMPACT_ATOMS: atom_id res chain seq x y z
N MET A 1 -20.03 -15.71 20.49
CA MET A 1 -18.57 -15.43 20.53
C MET A 1 -18.47 -13.93 20.66
N THR A 2 -17.79 -13.42 21.68
CA THR A 2 -17.59 -11.98 21.81
C THR A 2 -16.54 -11.61 20.78
N ASP A 3 -16.98 -11.23 19.59
CA ASP A 3 -16.07 -10.65 18.61
C ASP A 3 -15.39 -9.46 19.31
N SER A 4 -14.07 -9.46 19.26
CA SER A 4 -13.22 -8.49 19.92
C SER A 4 -12.07 -8.18 19.00
N PHE A 5 -11.45 -7.02 19.17
CA PHE A 5 -10.37 -6.56 18.31
C PHE A 5 -9.21 -6.02 19.16
N HIS A 6 -8.01 -6.35 18.73
CA HIS A 6 -6.78 -5.76 19.23
C HIS A 6 -6.55 -4.42 18.53
N LEU A 7 -5.81 -3.53 19.18
CA LEU A 7 -5.40 -2.28 18.56
C LEU A 7 -4.01 -2.44 17.94
N PRO A 8 -3.75 -1.77 16.79
CA PRO A 8 -2.39 -1.60 16.31
C PRO A 8 -1.55 -0.87 17.38
N LYS A 9 -0.24 -1.10 17.39
CA LYS A 9 0.71 -0.46 18.31
C LYS A 9 1.71 0.42 17.57
N ILE A 10 1.31 0.89 16.40
CA ILE A 10 2.10 1.68 15.45
C ILE A 10 1.17 2.66 14.73
N SER A 11 1.73 3.68 14.10
CA SER A 11 0.99 4.59 13.21
C SER A 11 0.50 3.89 11.95
N LEU A 12 -0.43 4.53 11.22
CA LEU A 12 -0.93 4.04 9.94
C LEU A 12 0.23 3.75 8.96
N GLU A 13 1.12 4.72 8.73
CA GLU A 13 2.27 4.57 7.82
C GLU A 13 3.15 3.36 8.19
N GLY A 14 3.38 3.14 9.49
CA GLY A 14 4.16 2.00 9.94
C GLY A 14 3.41 0.68 9.76
N LEU A 15 2.09 0.68 9.89
CA LEU A 15 1.24 -0.48 9.63
C LEU A 15 1.20 -0.81 8.13
N GLU A 16 1.05 0.18 7.26
CA GLU A 16 1.08 0.02 5.80
C GLU A 16 2.39 -0.62 5.34
N LYS A 17 3.53 -0.18 5.87
CA LYS A 17 4.83 -0.81 5.62
C LYS A 17 4.85 -2.30 5.97
N ILE A 18 4.21 -2.67 7.09
CA ILE A 18 4.09 -4.09 7.49
C ILE A 18 3.23 -4.85 6.48
N ILE A 19 2.10 -4.29 6.06
CA ILE A 19 1.18 -4.92 5.12
C ILE A 19 1.87 -5.14 3.75
N ILE A 20 2.56 -4.11 3.24
CA ILE A 20 3.35 -4.19 2.00
C ILE A 20 4.45 -5.27 2.14
N ALA A 21 5.15 -5.34 3.26
CA ALA A 21 6.17 -6.37 3.45
C ALA A 21 5.58 -7.80 3.48
N TYR A 22 4.39 -7.98 4.06
CA TYR A 22 3.68 -9.25 4.03
C TYR A 22 3.22 -9.62 2.61
N SER A 23 2.82 -8.67 1.77
CA SER A 23 2.43 -8.98 0.37
C SER A 23 3.59 -9.44 -0.50
N HIS A 24 4.82 -9.02 -0.19
CA HIS A 24 6.03 -9.47 -0.89
C HIS A 24 6.51 -10.87 -0.50
N VAL A 25 6.07 -11.38 0.65
CA VAL A 25 6.50 -12.68 1.19
C VAL A 25 5.26 -13.47 1.64
N PRO A 26 4.46 -13.98 0.68
CA PRO A 26 3.18 -14.59 1.00
C PRO A 26 3.32 -15.92 1.77
N ASP A 27 4.35 -16.70 1.42
CA ASP A 27 4.59 -18.02 1.97
C ASP A 27 5.64 -17.98 3.10
N ASN A 28 5.23 -18.36 4.31
CA ASN A 28 6.07 -18.46 5.51
C ASN A 28 6.98 -17.24 5.79
N PRO A 29 6.44 -16.01 5.83
CA PRO A 29 7.20 -14.81 6.21
C PRO A 29 7.82 -14.95 7.60
N THR A 30 9.15 -14.96 7.65
CA THR A 30 9.88 -14.88 8.91
C THR A 30 10.01 -13.42 9.37
N LEU A 31 10.05 -13.20 10.68
CA LEU A 31 10.18 -11.85 11.23
C LEU A 31 11.50 -11.15 10.87
N ASP A 32 12.53 -11.91 10.50
CA ASP A 32 13.83 -11.38 10.05
C ASP A 32 13.72 -10.80 8.63
N ILE A 33 13.10 -11.54 7.72
CA ILE A 33 12.84 -11.07 6.35
C ILE A 33 11.97 -9.81 6.38
N LEU A 34 10.86 -9.85 7.14
CA LEU A 34 9.97 -8.69 7.26
C LEU A 34 10.68 -7.49 7.90
N ALA A 35 11.54 -7.70 8.89
CA ALA A 35 12.33 -6.62 9.49
C ALA A 35 13.26 -5.96 8.48
N ARG A 36 13.88 -6.75 7.60
CA ARG A 36 14.75 -6.24 6.54
C ARG A 36 13.98 -5.45 5.47
N LEU A 37 12.81 -5.92 5.06
CA LEU A 37 11.96 -5.24 4.07
C LEU A 37 11.39 -3.92 4.61
N THR A 38 10.87 -3.94 5.84
CA THR A 38 10.26 -2.76 6.47
C THR A 38 11.27 -1.77 7.04
N LYS A 39 12.54 -2.18 7.22
CA LYS A 39 13.55 -1.47 8.02
C LYS A 39 13.09 -1.21 9.46
N MET A 40 12.28 -2.12 10.01
CA MET A 40 11.78 -2.04 11.39
C MET A 40 12.23 -3.25 12.20
N GLY A 41 12.29 -3.09 13.53
CA GLY A 41 12.61 -4.22 14.40
C GLY A 41 11.52 -5.29 14.42
N SER A 42 11.89 -6.56 14.44
CA SER A 42 10.96 -7.71 14.47
C SER A 42 9.92 -7.64 15.60
N ALA A 43 10.27 -7.04 16.75
CA ALA A 43 9.35 -6.82 17.86
C ALA A 43 8.30 -5.73 17.57
N ALA A 44 8.58 -4.76 16.71
CA ALA A 44 7.58 -3.80 16.24
C ALA A 44 6.56 -4.47 15.31
N ILE A 45 7.02 -5.36 14.43
CA ILE A 45 6.17 -6.13 13.52
C ILE A 45 5.27 -7.08 14.31
N SER A 46 5.87 -7.97 15.13
CA SER A 46 5.14 -9.03 15.83
C SER A 46 4.06 -8.52 16.79
N ARG A 47 4.26 -7.34 17.38
CA ARG A 47 3.28 -6.67 18.25
C ARG A 47 1.98 -6.30 17.54
N ASN A 48 2.00 -6.16 16.22
CA ASN A 48 0.84 -5.79 15.40
C ASN A 48 0.13 -6.99 14.76
N ASN A 49 0.75 -8.19 14.79
CA ASN A 49 0.19 -9.37 14.13
C ASN A 49 -1.21 -9.74 14.63
N LYS A 50 -1.52 -9.50 15.91
CA LYS A 50 -2.87 -9.75 16.45
C LYS A 50 -3.94 -8.90 15.76
N PHE A 51 -3.68 -7.60 15.61
CA PHE A 51 -4.59 -6.72 14.88
C PHE A 51 -4.74 -7.16 13.42
N LEU A 52 -3.63 -7.42 12.72
CA LEU A 52 -3.66 -7.87 11.32
C LEU A 52 -4.42 -9.18 11.12
N MET A 53 -4.40 -10.08 12.11
CA MET A 53 -5.22 -11.29 12.11
C MET A 53 -6.70 -10.97 12.35
N ASP A 54 -7.02 -10.06 13.27
CA ASP A 54 -8.41 -9.71 13.60
C ASP A 54 -9.16 -9.06 12.43
N ILE A 55 -8.44 -8.38 11.52
CA ILE A 55 -8.99 -7.76 10.30
C ILE A 55 -8.74 -8.62 9.04
N GLY A 56 -8.25 -9.84 9.20
CA GLY A 56 -8.12 -10.82 8.11
C GLY A 56 -7.04 -10.51 7.06
N ILE A 57 -6.04 -9.68 7.36
CA ILE A 57 -4.91 -9.38 6.46
C ILE A 57 -3.86 -10.48 6.47
N ILE A 58 -3.63 -11.10 7.64
CA ILE A 58 -2.77 -12.27 7.79
C ILE A 58 -3.53 -13.38 8.52
N ALA A 59 -3.14 -14.62 8.29
CA ALA A 59 -3.69 -15.80 8.93
C ALA A 59 -2.60 -16.67 9.56
N GLY A 60 -3.02 -17.71 10.29
CA GLY A 60 -2.13 -18.72 10.86
C GLY A 60 -1.63 -18.39 12.27
N ALA A 61 -1.43 -19.41 13.10
CA ALA A 61 -1.08 -19.27 14.52
C ALA A 61 0.43 -19.31 14.78
N ALA A 62 1.12 -20.36 14.33
CA ALA A 62 2.58 -20.45 14.40
C ALA A 62 3.21 -19.79 13.16
N ASP A 63 2.82 -20.27 11.99
CA ASP A 63 3.28 -19.75 10.71
C ASP A 63 2.29 -18.69 10.22
N LYS A 64 2.72 -17.43 10.22
CA LYS A 64 1.92 -16.32 9.72
C LYS A 64 1.97 -16.37 8.20
N THR A 65 0.84 -16.27 7.52
CA THR A 65 0.76 -16.16 6.06
C THR A 65 -0.10 -14.97 5.68
N VAL A 66 0.20 -14.34 4.55
CA VAL A 66 -0.67 -13.27 4.03
C VAL A 66 -1.96 -13.88 3.46
N THR A 67 -3.10 -13.23 3.68
CA THR A 67 -4.35 -13.63 3.03
C THR A 67 -4.45 -13.04 1.63
N PRO A 68 -5.36 -13.53 0.76
CA PRO A 68 -5.61 -12.89 -0.53
C PRO A 68 -6.00 -11.41 -0.41
N LEU A 69 -6.74 -11.04 0.64
CA LEU A 69 -7.09 -9.65 0.93
C LEU A 69 -5.86 -8.83 1.33
N GLY A 70 -5.02 -9.37 2.22
CA GLY A 70 -3.77 -8.72 2.62
C GLY A 70 -2.79 -8.50 1.47
N GLN A 71 -2.72 -9.46 0.54
CA GLN A 71 -1.90 -9.34 -0.66
C GLN A 71 -2.41 -8.22 -1.57
N LYS A 72 -3.72 -8.18 -1.85
CA LYS A 72 -4.34 -7.12 -2.65
C LYS A 72 -4.16 -5.73 -2.02
N LEU A 73 -4.39 -5.63 -0.71
CA LEU A 73 -4.20 -4.37 0.02
C LEU A 73 -2.73 -3.93 -0.02
N GLY A 74 -1.78 -4.82 0.24
CA GLY A 74 -0.35 -4.50 0.19
C GLY A 74 0.09 -3.98 -1.17
N HIS A 75 -0.33 -4.61 -2.26
CA HIS A 75 -0.04 -4.12 -3.61
C HIS A 75 -0.72 -2.77 -3.90
N ALA A 76 -1.98 -2.60 -3.51
CA ALA A 76 -2.68 -1.32 -3.71
C ALA A 76 -2.01 -0.16 -2.96
N LEU A 77 -1.50 -0.41 -1.74
CA LEU A 77 -0.74 0.56 -0.96
C LEU A 77 0.62 0.88 -1.61
N GLU A 78 1.34 -0.13 -2.09
CA GLU A 78 2.65 0.04 -2.71
C GLU A 78 2.60 0.86 -4.01
N TYR A 79 1.59 0.62 -4.85
CA TYR A 79 1.40 1.31 -6.13
C TYR A 79 0.51 2.55 -6.03
N ALA A 80 0.18 3.01 -4.81
CA ALA A 80 -0.66 4.17 -4.54
C ALA A 80 -2.02 4.14 -5.26
N MET A 81 -2.63 2.96 -5.35
CA MET A 81 -3.95 2.74 -5.95
C MET A 81 -5.05 3.11 -4.95
N GLY A 82 -5.22 4.41 -4.69
CA GLY A 82 -6.02 4.91 -3.56
C GLY A 82 -7.47 4.40 -3.50
N ALA A 83 -8.15 4.27 -4.65
CA ALA A 83 -9.53 3.76 -4.68
C ALA A 83 -9.61 2.27 -4.30
N ASP A 84 -8.68 1.46 -4.81
CA ASP A 84 -8.61 0.03 -4.51
C ASP A 84 -8.14 -0.20 -3.07
N ALA A 85 -7.14 0.56 -2.60
CA ALA A 85 -6.67 0.53 -1.22
C ALA A 85 -7.81 0.87 -0.25
N GLN A 86 -8.60 1.91 -0.53
CA GLN A 86 -9.79 2.25 0.24
C GLN A 86 -10.81 1.09 0.26
N ALA A 87 -11.08 0.48 -0.89
CA ALA A 87 -12.02 -0.65 -0.98
C ALA A 87 -11.55 -1.86 -0.16
N TYR A 88 -10.27 -2.22 -0.24
CA TYR A 88 -9.69 -3.32 0.53
C TYR A 88 -9.60 -3.02 2.02
N TRP A 89 -9.31 -1.78 2.40
CA TRP A 89 -9.40 -1.34 3.80
C TRP A 89 -10.83 -1.48 4.33
N ARG A 90 -11.83 -1.06 3.56
CA ARG A 90 -13.24 -1.20 3.92
C ARG A 90 -13.62 -2.67 4.08
N GLU A 91 -13.21 -3.54 3.17
CA GLU A 91 -13.44 -4.99 3.24
C GLU A 91 -12.81 -5.60 4.50
N ALA A 92 -11.54 -5.26 4.79
CA ALA A 92 -10.80 -5.76 5.94
C ALA A 92 -11.49 -5.38 7.27
N ILE A 93 -11.90 -4.12 7.41
CA ILE A 93 -12.59 -3.65 8.62
C ILE A 93 -14.00 -4.24 8.73
N SER A 94 -14.71 -4.34 7.61
CA SER A 94 -16.07 -4.89 7.58
C SER A 94 -16.14 -6.38 7.94
N SER A 95 -15.02 -7.10 7.80
CA SER A 95 -14.92 -8.51 8.20
C SER A 95 -15.03 -8.73 9.72
N ASN A 96 -14.79 -7.68 10.53
CA ASN A 96 -14.81 -7.75 11.98
C ASN A 96 -16.07 -7.08 12.54
N SER A 97 -16.98 -7.90 13.08
CA SER A 97 -18.28 -7.42 13.58
C SER A 97 -18.15 -6.44 14.75
N ALA A 98 -17.10 -6.56 15.58
CA ALA A 98 -16.87 -5.67 16.72
C ALA A 98 -16.39 -4.29 16.27
N LEU A 99 -15.56 -4.22 15.23
CA LEU A 99 -15.20 -2.94 14.60
C LEU A 99 -16.41 -2.29 13.93
N MET A 100 -17.26 -3.08 13.27
CA MET A 100 -18.49 -2.55 12.67
C MET A 100 -19.50 -2.08 13.71
N ALA A 101 -19.58 -2.74 14.87
CA ALA A 101 -20.44 -2.32 15.97
C ALA A 101 -20.08 -0.91 16.47
N LEU A 102 -18.79 -0.53 16.45
CA LEU A 102 -18.37 0.84 16.77
C LEU A 102 -19.00 1.87 15.84
N MET A 103 -19.06 1.55 14.55
CA MET A 103 -19.60 2.45 13.53
C MET A 103 -21.11 2.65 13.68
N THR A 104 -21.82 1.68 14.25
CA THR A 104 -23.27 1.74 14.45
C THR A 104 -23.72 2.53 15.68
N THR A 105 -22.78 2.99 16.52
CA THR A 105 -23.12 3.74 17.74
C THR A 105 -23.79 5.08 17.40
N GLU A 106 -24.87 5.41 18.12
CA GLU A 106 -25.61 6.67 17.93
C GLU A 106 -24.72 7.92 18.07
N HIS A 107 -23.66 7.83 18.89
CA HIS A 107 -22.66 8.87 19.07
C HIS A 107 -21.85 9.15 17.80
N LEU A 108 -21.54 8.13 17.01
CA LEU A 108 -20.81 8.32 15.76
C LEU A 108 -21.72 8.79 14.61
N GLN A 109 -23.01 8.46 14.67
CA GLN A 109 -24.01 8.96 13.72
C GLN A 109 -24.34 10.44 13.96
N SER A 110 -24.48 10.82 15.23
CA SER A 110 -24.62 12.24 15.61
C SER A 110 -23.31 13.00 15.49
N GLY A 111 -22.19 12.29 15.41
CA GLY A 111 -20.81 12.74 15.24
C GLY A 111 -20.15 13.23 16.54
N MET A 112 -18.85 12.96 16.66
CA MET A 112 -18.08 13.19 17.89
C MET A 112 -16.67 13.70 17.60
N SER A 113 -15.97 14.21 18.62
CA SER A 113 -14.57 14.62 18.47
C SER A 113 -13.65 13.41 18.34
N GLU A 114 -12.49 13.60 17.72
CA GLU A 114 -11.44 12.57 17.64
C GLU A 114 -11.04 12.03 19.02
N LYS A 115 -10.91 12.93 20.00
CA LYS A 115 -10.52 12.57 21.37
C LYS A 115 -11.56 11.65 22.01
N ASP A 116 -12.83 11.94 21.81
CA ASP A 116 -13.93 11.13 22.35
C ASP A 116 -13.99 9.78 21.64
N LEU A 117 -13.78 9.74 20.31
CA LEU A 117 -13.79 8.50 19.54
C LEU A 117 -12.62 7.61 19.95
N SER A 118 -11.44 8.21 20.11
CA SER A 118 -10.25 7.53 20.63
C SER A 118 -10.52 6.94 22.02
N ALA A 119 -11.17 7.69 22.91
CA ALA A 119 -11.54 7.20 24.23
C ALA A 119 -12.54 6.04 24.18
N HIS A 120 -13.53 6.09 23.27
CA HIS A 120 -14.50 5.03 23.07
C HIS A 120 -13.86 3.75 22.52
N ILE A 121 -13.01 3.87 21.50
CA ILE A 121 -12.22 2.77 20.93
C ILE A 121 -11.38 2.08 22.01
N LEU A 122 -10.75 2.85 22.90
CA LEU A 122 -9.96 2.31 24.00
C LEU A 122 -10.80 1.51 25.00
N ASP A 123 -12.06 1.91 25.23
CA ASP A 123 -12.97 1.27 26.18
C ASP A 123 -13.47 -0.09 25.68
N VAL A 124 -13.74 -0.19 24.37
CA VAL A 124 -14.28 -1.41 23.74
C VAL A 124 -13.21 -2.38 23.24
N SER A 125 -11.95 -1.95 23.13
CA SER A 125 -10.84 -2.81 22.68
C SER A 125 -10.40 -3.81 23.76
N VAL A 126 -9.70 -4.87 23.35
CA VAL A 126 -9.15 -5.88 24.29
C VAL A 126 -8.23 -5.27 25.35
N HIS A 127 -7.53 -4.19 25.03
CA HIS A 127 -6.51 -3.61 25.91
C HIS A 127 -7.09 -2.42 26.68
N LYS A 128 -7.30 -2.59 28.00
CA LYS A 128 -7.68 -1.49 28.89
C LYS A 128 -6.58 -0.40 28.91
N LYS A 129 -7.00 0.86 29.09
CA LYS A 129 -6.22 2.11 29.00
C LYS A 129 -4.74 2.02 29.45
N HIS A 130 -3.82 2.04 28.49
CA HIS A 130 -2.38 2.25 28.68
C HIS A 130 -1.86 3.29 27.66
N ALA A 131 -0.73 3.96 27.93
CA ALA A 131 -0.20 5.02 27.05
C ALA A 131 0.07 4.55 25.61
N HIS A 132 0.58 3.32 25.44
CA HIS A 132 0.81 2.71 24.12
C HIS A 132 -0.47 2.37 23.35
N THR A 133 -1.63 2.37 24.03
CA THR A 133 -2.92 2.06 23.43
C THR A 133 -3.48 3.28 22.68
N GLN A 134 -3.07 4.50 23.04
CA GLN A 134 -3.56 5.74 22.42
C GLN A 134 -3.10 5.89 20.97
N THR A 135 -1.83 5.56 20.66
CA THR A 135 -1.34 5.49 19.27
C THR A 135 -2.15 4.49 18.44
N GLY A 136 -2.56 3.37 19.05
CA GLY A 136 -3.39 2.37 18.41
C GLY A 136 -4.79 2.84 18.08
N ALA A 137 -5.43 3.53 19.02
CA ALA A 137 -6.73 4.14 18.78
C ALA A 137 -6.67 5.19 17.67
N ARG A 138 -5.62 6.02 17.64
CA ARG A 138 -5.41 6.98 16.55
C ARG A 138 -5.20 6.29 15.21
N CYS A 139 -4.34 5.29 15.14
CA CYS A 139 -4.12 4.50 13.93
C CYS A 139 -5.41 3.85 13.42
N LEU A 140 -6.26 3.32 14.31
CA LEU A 140 -7.57 2.80 13.91
C LEU A 140 -8.47 3.90 13.32
N ILE A 141 -8.50 5.11 13.89
CA ILE A 141 -9.24 6.25 13.32
C ILE A 141 -8.72 6.58 11.92
N ASP A 142 -7.39 6.62 11.74
CA ASP A 142 -6.77 6.88 10.44
C ASP A 142 -7.19 5.80 9.41
N ILE A 143 -7.20 4.52 9.78
CA ILE A 143 -7.70 3.42 8.93
C ILE A 143 -9.18 3.60 8.58
N LEU A 144 -10.01 4.01 9.54
CA LEU A 144 -11.44 4.25 9.31
C LEU A 144 -11.67 5.41 8.33
N LEU A 145 -10.81 6.44 8.36
CA LEU A 145 -10.82 7.52 7.37
C LEU A 145 -10.38 7.03 5.99
N GLU A 146 -9.26 6.30 5.90
CA GLU A 146 -8.75 5.73 4.64
C GLU A 146 -9.76 4.77 3.99
N SER A 147 -10.40 3.92 4.78
CA SER A 147 -11.48 3.02 4.33
C SER A 147 -12.76 3.75 3.88
N GLY A 148 -12.85 5.06 4.14
CA GLY A 148 -14.03 5.87 3.89
C GLY A 148 -15.26 5.39 4.67
N LEU A 149 -15.08 4.69 5.78
CA LEU A 149 -16.14 4.35 6.74
C LEU A 149 -16.39 5.50 7.71
N LEU A 150 -15.39 6.36 7.88
CA LEU A 150 -15.45 7.59 8.67
C LEU A 150 -15.23 8.79 7.77
N VAL A 151 -15.98 9.85 8.02
CA VAL A 151 -15.82 11.14 7.33
C VAL A 151 -15.52 12.20 8.39
N GLN A 152 -14.50 13.02 8.11
CA GLN A 152 -14.18 14.18 8.91
C GLN A 152 -14.84 15.42 8.31
N ASP A 153 -15.80 16.00 9.04
CA ASP A 153 -16.36 17.32 8.73
C ASP A 153 -15.90 18.31 9.80
N LYS A 154 -14.95 19.18 9.42
CA LYS A 154 -14.28 20.15 10.31
C LYS A 154 -13.63 19.43 11.50
N ASP A 155 -14.20 19.59 12.70
CA ASP A 155 -13.72 19.03 13.97
C ASP A 155 -14.53 17.80 14.42
N LYS A 156 -15.44 17.32 13.58
CA LYS A 156 -16.38 16.24 13.90
C LYS A 156 -16.14 15.05 13.00
N LEU A 157 -16.07 13.87 13.63
CA LEU A 157 -16.00 12.59 12.96
C LEU A 157 -17.40 11.98 12.95
N THR A 158 -17.88 11.62 11.76
CA THR A 158 -19.19 10.99 11.55
C THR A 158 -19.03 9.70 10.77
N ALA A 159 -19.84 8.70 11.08
CA ALA A 159 -19.94 7.49 10.25
C ALA A 159 -20.38 7.89 8.83
N ALA A 160 -19.73 7.34 7.81
CA ALA A 160 -20.14 7.56 6.43
C ALA A 160 -21.58 7.04 6.25
N PRO A 161 -22.46 7.77 5.56
CA PRO A 161 -23.76 7.23 5.20
C PRO A 161 -23.54 5.95 4.40
N ALA A 162 -24.29 4.89 4.69
CA ALA A 162 -24.21 3.63 3.97
C ALA A 162 -24.52 3.90 2.48
N LYS A 163 -23.49 4.15 1.69
CA LYS A 163 -23.62 4.26 0.25
C LYS A 163 -23.93 2.86 -0.26
N SER A 164 -25.16 2.66 -0.73
CA SER A 164 -25.46 1.62 -1.72
C SER A 164 -24.40 1.70 -2.81
N THR A 165 -23.85 0.55 -3.15
CA THR A 165 -22.79 0.32 -4.13
C THR A 165 -23.26 0.75 -5.52
N GLU A 166 -23.20 2.05 -5.83
CA GLU A 166 -23.17 2.54 -7.21
C GLU A 166 -21.72 2.87 -7.53
N GLN A 167 -21.12 1.94 -8.26
CA GLN A 167 -19.82 2.02 -8.90
C GLN A 167 -19.77 3.27 -9.80
N PRO A 168 -18.82 4.21 -9.59
CA PRO A 168 -18.59 5.27 -10.56
C PRO A 168 -17.90 4.68 -11.79
N GLU A 169 -18.53 4.82 -12.95
CA GLU A 169 -17.93 4.63 -14.26
C GLU A 169 -16.62 5.44 -14.38
N PRO A 170 -15.54 4.87 -14.96
CA PRO A 170 -14.29 5.60 -15.13
C PRO A 170 -14.45 6.66 -16.23
N ALA A 171 -14.36 7.93 -15.81
CA ALA A 171 -14.21 9.05 -16.71
C ALA A 171 -12.84 8.98 -17.40
N VAL A 172 -12.87 8.87 -18.73
CA VAL A 172 -11.72 8.92 -19.62
C VAL A 172 -11.05 10.30 -19.49
N GLN A 173 -9.77 10.34 -19.08
CA GLN A 173 -8.94 11.54 -19.18
C GLN A 173 -7.71 11.27 -20.04
N ASP A 174 -7.86 11.73 -21.28
CA ASP A 174 -6.85 12.02 -22.28
C ASP A 174 -5.62 12.74 -21.67
N HIS A 175 -4.46 12.10 -21.75
CA HIS A 175 -3.16 12.68 -21.39
C HIS A 175 -2.21 12.62 -22.59
N GLY A 176 -2.50 13.44 -23.59
CA GLY A 176 -1.51 13.89 -24.55
C GLY A 176 -0.93 15.23 -24.10
N GLN A 177 0.26 15.25 -23.50
CA GLN A 177 1.17 16.39 -23.64
C GLN A 177 2.64 16.05 -23.34
N ILE A 178 3.37 16.09 -24.44
CA ILE A 178 4.81 16.11 -24.68
C ILE A 178 5.52 17.13 -23.75
N PHE A 179 6.54 16.70 -23.00
CA PHE A 179 7.49 17.61 -22.36
C PHE A 179 8.73 17.75 -23.25
N GLY A 180 8.91 18.96 -23.77
CA GLY A 180 10.01 19.37 -24.63
C GLY A 180 11.33 19.45 -23.88
N LEU A 181 12.38 19.02 -24.57
CA LEU A 181 13.77 19.33 -24.27
C LEU A 181 13.99 20.84 -24.39
N GLN A 182 14.57 21.46 -23.38
CA GLN A 182 15.23 22.75 -23.55
C GLN A 182 16.54 22.76 -22.77
N ALA A 183 17.61 22.65 -23.55
CA ALA A 183 18.96 22.98 -23.15
C ALA A 183 19.09 24.51 -23.15
N GLU A 184 19.64 25.08 -22.08
CA GLU A 184 20.20 26.42 -22.13
C GLU A 184 21.65 26.39 -21.63
N ASP A 185 22.51 26.52 -22.63
CA ASP A 185 23.90 26.93 -22.60
C ASP A 185 24.00 28.39 -22.11
N SER A 186 24.89 28.68 -21.17
CA SER A 186 25.48 30.01 -20.95
C SER A 186 26.60 29.95 -19.91
N ALA A 187 27.84 30.06 -20.40
CA ALA A 187 28.99 30.69 -19.72
C ALA A 187 29.46 31.84 -20.66
N PRO A 188 30.21 32.89 -20.22
CA PRO A 188 31.50 32.71 -19.54
C PRO A 188 31.97 33.82 -18.55
N ASP A 189 33.11 33.52 -17.90
CA ASP A 189 34.23 34.42 -17.51
C ASP A 189 34.07 35.39 -16.29
N THR A 190 35.01 35.61 -15.35
CA THR A 190 36.46 35.31 -15.19
C THR A 190 36.92 35.54 -13.72
N LYS A 191 38.08 34.95 -13.33
CA LYS A 191 39.09 35.29 -12.28
C LYS A 191 38.82 34.87 -10.83
N ASP A 192 39.78 34.39 -10.03
CA ASP A 192 41.18 33.93 -10.16
C ASP A 192 41.59 33.38 -8.76
N SER A 193 42.66 32.58 -8.71
CA SER A 193 43.52 32.22 -7.54
C SER A 193 43.42 30.79 -6.97
N THR A 194 44.37 29.95 -7.42
CA THR A 194 44.97 28.76 -6.74
C THR A 194 46.21 29.25 -5.91
N PRO A 195 47.07 28.44 -5.21
CA PRO A 195 47.27 26.97 -5.26
C PRO A 195 47.61 26.22 -3.94
N GLN A 196 47.45 24.87 -3.95
CA GLN A 196 48.41 23.81 -3.50
C GLN A 196 47.66 22.46 -3.43
N ALA A 197 47.88 21.46 -4.31
CA ALA A 197 49.04 20.56 -4.53
C ALA A 197 49.31 19.59 -3.34
N ALA A 198 49.53 18.27 -3.47
CA ALA A 198 49.38 17.28 -4.54
C ALA A 198 49.76 15.86 -3.97
N LEU A 199 49.40 14.79 -4.71
CA LEU A 199 50.03 13.43 -4.79
C LEU A 199 49.75 12.44 -3.63
N THR A 200 49.53 11.12 -3.79
CA THR A 200 49.63 10.14 -4.90
C THR A 200 49.14 8.77 -4.38
N GLY A 201 48.65 7.89 -5.26
CA GLY A 201 48.67 6.44 -5.03
C GLY A 201 47.57 5.65 -5.72
N GLY A 202 47.81 5.16 -6.94
CA GLY A 202 46.94 4.21 -7.64
C GLY A 202 47.40 2.75 -7.50
N HIS A 203 46.49 1.79 -7.74
CA HIS A 203 46.66 0.72 -8.72
C HIS A 203 45.47 -0.28 -8.76
N LEU A 204 45.07 -0.61 -10.00
CA LEU A 204 44.66 -1.91 -10.57
C LEU A 204 43.33 -2.60 -10.20
N ALA A 205 42.41 -2.49 -11.17
CA ALA A 205 41.87 -3.58 -11.99
C ALA A 205 41.43 -4.91 -11.32
N GLY A 206 40.11 -5.08 -11.24
CA GLY A 206 39.42 -6.37 -11.24
C GLY A 206 38.14 -6.21 -12.06
N GLN A 207 38.14 -6.76 -13.29
CA GLN A 207 36.99 -6.77 -14.17
C GLN A 207 35.96 -7.78 -13.65
N THR A 208 34.85 -7.30 -13.12
CA THR A 208 33.64 -8.11 -12.94
C THR A 208 32.73 -7.81 -14.13
N THR A 209 32.62 -8.76 -15.06
CA THR A 209 31.62 -8.73 -16.12
C THR A 209 30.23 -8.69 -15.49
N MET A 210 29.65 -7.49 -15.37
CA MET A 210 28.24 -7.32 -15.06
C MET A 210 27.45 -7.63 -16.31
N HIS A 211 26.88 -8.83 -16.37
CA HIS A 211 25.74 -9.06 -17.24
C HIS A 211 24.59 -8.18 -16.70
N PRO A 212 23.99 -7.28 -17.49
CA PRO A 212 22.78 -6.60 -17.07
C PRO A 212 21.68 -7.68 -16.97
N GLU A 213 21.23 -7.98 -15.76
CA GLU A 213 19.99 -8.73 -15.57
C GLU A 213 18.86 -7.90 -16.18
N LEU A 214 18.33 -8.36 -17.30
CA LEU A 214 17.17 -7.74 -17.93
C LEU A 214 15.99 -7.87 -16.96
N PRO A 215 15.20 -6.80 -16.74
CA PRO A 215 14.04 -6.87 -15.87
C PRO A 215 13.04 -7.88 -16.42
N SER A 216 12.73 -8.91 -15.63
CA SER A 216 11.69 -9.88 -15.95
C SER A 216 10.33 -9.27 -15.63
N ILE A 217 9.57 -8.89 -16.66
CA ILE A 217 8.22 -8.34 -16.52
C ILE A 217 7.20 -9.47 -16.70
N MET A 218 6.43 -9.76 -15.66
CA MET A 218 5.34 -10.73 -15.70
C MET A 218 4.03 -10.00 -16.01
N LEU A 219 3.50 -10.14 -17.23
CA LEU A 219 2.23 -9.54 -17.65
C LEU A 219 1.11 -10.59 -17.56
N ASN A 220 0.04 -10.26 -16.82
CA ASN A 220 -1.17 -11.06 -16.82
C ASN A 220 -2.19 -10.40 -17.77
N LEU A 221 -2.44 -11.03 -18.92
CA LEU A 221 -3.31 -10.49 -19.96
C LEU A 221 -4.67 -11.18 -19.90
N THR A 222 -5.72 -10.43 -19.54
CA THR A 222 -7.10 -10.93 -19.61
C THR A 222 -7.64 -10.66 -21.01
N LEU A 223 -7.89 -11.72 -21.78
CA LEU A 223 -8.47 -11.60 -23.11
C LEU A 223 -10.00 -11.42 -22.99
N PRO A 224 -10.61 -10.53 -23.80
CA PRO A 224 -12.07 -10.44 -23.86
C PRO A 224 -12.65 -11.73 -24.44
N GLU A 225 -13.76 -12.21 -23.87
CA GLU A 225 -14.57 -13.26 -24.48
C GLU A 225 -15.33 -12.66 -25.66
N THR A 226 -14.95 -13.01 -26.88
CA THR A 226 -15.59 -12.55 -28.11
C THR A 226 -15.67 -13.70 -29.11
N GLU A 227 -16.76 -13.76 -29.87
CA GLU A 227 -16.94 -14.78 -30.90
C GLU A 227 -16.23 -14.41 -32.22
N ASP A 228 -15.72 -13.18 -32.32
CA ASP A 228 -15.01 -12.68 -33.50
C ASP A 228 -13.52 -13.03 -33.47
N LEU A 229 -13.14 -14.04 -34.26
CA LEU A 229 -11.75 -14.49 -34.40
C LEU A 229 -10.79 -13.36 -34.84
N THR A 230 -11.28 -12.34 -35.55
CA THR A 230 -10.42 -11.24 -36.05
C THR A 230 -9.92 -10.33 -34.94
N VAL A 231 -10.61 -10.30 -33.79
CA VAL A 231 -10.19 -9.54 -32.61
C VAL A 231 -8.98 -10.20 -31.96
N TYR A 232 -8.98 -11.52 -31.83
CA TYR A 232 -7.83 -12.26 -31.31
C TYR A 232 -6.61 -12.10 -32.22
N GLU A 233 -6.78 -12.21 -33.54
CA GLU A 233 -5.67 -12.02 -34.48
C GLU A 233 -5.03 -10.64 -34.37
N LYS A 234 -5.82 -9.57 -34.25
CA LYS A 234 -5.31 -8.21 -34.06
C LYS A 234 -4.56 -8.05 -32.75
N ILE A 235 -5.06 -8.62 -31.66
CA ILE A 235 -4.41 -8.56 -30.34
C ILE A 235 -3.07 -9.31 -30.37
N PHE A 236 -3.04 -10.53 -30.92
CA PHE A 236 -1.81 -11.32 -31.03
C PHE A 236 -0.79 -10.65 -31.96
N ARG A 237 -1.23 -10.04 -33.06
CA ARG A 237 -0.36 -9.27 -33.96
C ARG A 237 0.25 -8.07 -33.26
N ALA A 238 -0.56 -7.29 -32.55
CA ALA A 238 -0.09 -6.13 -31.79
C ALA A 238 0.88 -6.52 -30.67
N LEU A 239 0.62 -7.61 -29.96
CA LEU A 239 1.51 -8.15 -28.93
C LEU A 239 2.87 -8.54 -29.52
N ARG A 240 2.85 -9.24 -30.66
CA ARG A 240 4.06 -9.71 -31.34
C ARG A 240 4.94 -8.57 -31.85
N GLU A 241 4.33 -7.54 -32.44
CA GLU A 241 5.03 -6.37 -32.98
C GLU A 241 5.63 -5.47 -31.89
N ASN A 242 4.90 -5.25 -30.79
CA ASN A 242 5.28 -4.23 -29.80
C ASN A 242 5.99 -4.78 -28.56
N LEU A 243 5.72 -6.03 -28.16
CA LEU A 243 6.32 -6.62 -26.95
C LEU A 243 7.44 -7.62 -27.26
N LEU A 244 7.35 -8.33 -28.39
CA LEU A 244 8.30 -9.41 -28.74
C LEU A 244 9.29 -9.01 -29.84
N GLY A 245 9.07 -7.89 -30.52
CA GLY A 245 9.95 -7.39 -31.59
C GLY A 245 10.11 -8.36 -32.78
N LEU A 246 9.17 -9.29 -32.96
CA LEU A 246 9.23 -10.29 -34.02
C LEU A 246 8.64 -9.74 -35.31
N PRO A 247 9.22 -10.02 -36.48
CA PRO A 247 8.70 -9.55 -37.76
C PRO A 247 7.29 -10.10 -38.03
N PRO A 248 6.45 -9.37 -38.80
CA PRO A 248 5.09 -9.79 -39.12
C PRO A 248 5.10 -11.11 -39.91
N LEU A 249 4.09 -11.95 -39.65
CA LEU A 249 3.84 -13.15 -40.45
C LEU A 249 3.37 -12.75 -41.86
N PRO A 250 3.76 -13.50 -42.91
CA PRO A 250 3.29 -13.28 -44.28
C PRO A 250 1.80 -13.55 -44.44
#